data_AF-A0A2V5SWA7-F1
#
_entry.id   AF-A0A2V5SWA7-F1
#
_cell.length_a   1.000
_cell.length_b   1.000
_cell.length_c   1.000
_cell.angle_alpha   90.00
_cell.angle_beta   90.00
_cell.angle_gamma   90.00
#
_symmetry.space_group_name_H-M   'P 1'
#
loop_
_entity.id
_entity.type
_entity.pdbx_description
1 polymer ?
#
loop_
_entity_poly.entity_id
_entity_poly.type
_entity_poly.pdbx_seq_one_letter_code
_entity_poly.pdbx_strand_id
1 'polypeptide(L)'
;MKRKKKRVEKKHETSPVRQLEMELQVLRRELKITARAYTQRLERELVATAAALHKFAPAEELSREQLHRVRDFAIMVRQRRLRPEKGRRKDLRKIDSLISDLQPLLDEDGN
;
A
#
# COMPACT_ATOMS: atom_id res chain seq x y z
N MET A 1 -21.38 -49.16 44.89
CA MET A 1 -20.64 -48.20 44.04
C MET A 1 -21.60 -47.55 43.04
N LYS A 2 -21.97 -46.28 43.19
CA LYS A 2 -22.78 -45.55 42.18
C LYS A 2 -21.92 -44.44 41.58
N ARG A 3 -21.69 -44.54 40.27
CA ARG A 3 -20.76 -43.74 39.47
C ARG A 3 -21.15 -42.26 39.48
N LYS A 4 -20.21 -41.39 39.87
CA LYS A 4 -20.25 -39.93 39.66
C LYS A 4 -20.34 -39.63 38.16
N LYS A 5 -21.44 -39.05 37.67
CA LYS A 5 -21.45 -38.34 36.39
C LYS A 5 -20.98 -36.91 36.63
N LYS A 6 -19.66 -36.72 36.49
CA LYS A 6 -19.04 -35.41 36.25
C LYS A 6 -19.34 -34.98 34.80
N ARG A 7 -19.45 -33.67 34.60
CA ARG A 7 -19.44 -32.89 33.34
C ARG A 7 -20.79 -32.73 32.64
N VAL A 8 -21.26 -31.48 32.57
CA VAL A 8 -20.95 -30.61 31.42
C VAL A 8 -20.70 -29.21 31.97
N GLU A 9 -19.45 -28.74 31.91
CA GLU A 9 -19.17 -27.30 31.99
C GLU A 9 -20.00 -26.65 30.90
N LYS A 10 -20.98 -25.83 31.29
CA LYS A 10 -21.67 -24.93 30.37
C LYS A 10 -20.57 -24.07 29.76
N LYS A 11 -20.09 -24.44 28.57
CA LYS A 11 -19.35 -23.53 27.70
C LYS A 11 -20.19 -22.26 27.71
N HIS A 12 -19.63 -21.18 28.25
CA HIS A 12 -20.23 -19.88 28.11
C HIS A 12 -20.42 -19.69 26.60
N GLU A 13 -21.65 -19.88 26.13
CA GLU A 13 -22.07 -19.45 24.81
C GLU A 13 -21.87 -17.94 24.84
N THR A 14 -20.69 -17.49 24.40
CA THR A 14 -20.49 -16.10 24.07
C THR A 14 -21.62 -15.77 23.10
N SER A 15 -22.56 -14.94 23.56
CA SER A 15 -23.69 -14.49 22.76
C SER A 15 -23.21 -14.20 21.33
N PRO A 16 -23.94 -14.63 20.28
CA PRO A 16 -23.57 -14.34 18.89
C PRO A 16 -23.22 -12.87 18.65
N VAL A 17 -23.83 -11.95 19.42
CA VAL A 17 -23.50 -10.52 19.44
C VAL A 17 -22.06 -10.27 19.92
N ARG A 18 -21.65 -10.85 21.06
CA ARG A 18 -20.27 -10.73 21.57
C ARG A 18 -19.26 -11.38 20.63
N GLN A 19 -19.62 -12.50 20.01
CA GLN A 19 -18.76 -13.13 19.02
C GLN A 19 -18.54 -12.19 17.82
N LEU A 20 -19.60 -11.60 17.28
CA LEU A 20 -19.49 -10.61 16.19
C LEU A 20 -18.68 -9.37 16.60
N GLU A 21 -18.87 -8.85 17.83
CA GLU A 21 -18.07 -7.73 18.34
C GLU A 21 -16.56 -8.05 18.36
N MET A 22 -16.19 -9.26 18.79
CA MET A 22 -14.79 -9.69 18.78
C MET A 22 -14.23 -9.79 17.36
N GLU A 23 -14.96 -10.40 16.44
CA GLU A 23 -14.57 -10.51 15.02
C GLU A 23 -14.39 -9.12 14.38
N LEU A 24 -15.27 -8.16 14.68
CA LEU A 24 -15.12 -6.78 14.20
C LEU A 24 -13.88 -6.08 14.75
N GLN A 25 -13.48 -6.38 16.00
CA GLN A 25 -12.21 -5.87 16.55
C GLN A 25 -10.98 -6.48 15.86
N VAL A 26 -11.03 -7.77 15.51
CA VAL A 26 -9.97 -8.44 14.75
C VAL A 26 -9.87 -7.80 13.36
N LEU A 27 -10.99 -7.69 12.64
CA LEU A 27 -11.04 -7.05 11.32
C LEU A 27 -10.50 -5.62 11.35
N ARG A 28 -10.82 -4.85 12.40
CA ARG A 28 -10.28 -3.49 12.58
C ARG A 28 -8.76 -3.50 12.74
N ARG A 29 -8.18 -4.47 13.45
CA ARG A 29 -6.72 -4.60 13.61
C ARG A 29 -6.07 -5.00 12.30
N GLU A 30 -6.61 -6.00 11.61
CA GLU A 30 -6.10 -6.47 10.32
C GLU A 30 -6.14 -5.37 9.26
N LEU A 31 -7.22 -4.59 9.22
CA LEU A 31 -7.33 -3.43 8.35
C LEU A 31 -6.21 -2.42 8.60
N LYS A 32 -5.93 -2.09 9.87
CA LYS A 32 -4.83 -1.16 10.22
C LYS A 32 -3.47 -1.70 9.82
N ILE A 33 -3.20 -2.98 10.09
CA ILE A 33 -1.93 -3.64 9.73
C ILE A 33 -1.75 -3.62 8.21
N THR A 34 -2.78 -4.03 7.48
CA THR A 34 -2.76 -4.12 6.02
C THR A 34 -2.58 -2.76 5.37
N ALA A 35 -3.35 -1.75 5.83
CA ALA A 35 -3.21 -0.39 5.33
C ALA A 35 -1.81 0.17 5.60
N ARG A 36 -1.29 -0.03 6.81
CA ARG A 36 0.06 0.41 7.17
C ARG A 36 1.14 -0.27 6.32
N ALA A 37 1.08 -1.59 6.18
CA ALA A 37 2.04 -2.34 5.37
C ALA A 37 2.03 -1.87 3.91
N TYR A 38 0.83 -1.66 3.35
CA TYR A 38 0.68 -1.18 1.97
C TYR A 38 1.22 0.25 1.81
N THR A 39 0.87 1.17 2.73
CA THR A 39 1.40 2.54 2.71
C THR A 39 2.93 2.56 2.85
N GLN A 40 3.48 1.78 3.78
CA GLN A 40 4.94 1.68 3.97
C GLN A 40 5.66 1.13 2.73
N ARG A 41 5.03 0.18 2.01
CA ARG A 41 5.58 -0.32 0.74
C ARG A 41 5.67 0.81 -0.29
N LEU A 42 4.56 1.53 -0.51
CA LEU A 42 4.53 2.66 -1.45
C LEU A 42 5.49 3.78 -1.05
N GLU A 43 5.61 4.09 0.25
CA GLU A 43 6.57 5.08 0.75
C GLU A 43 8.01 4.68 0.43
N ARG A 44 8.38 3.41 0.64
CA ARG A 44 9.71 2.90 0.30
C ARG A 44 10.00 3.01 -1.18
N GLU A 45 9.03 2.65 -2.02
CA GLU A 45 9.16 2.77 -3.47
C GLU A 45 9.33 4.23 -3.90
N LEU A 46 8.53 5.16 -3.35
CA LEU A 46 8.69 6.60 -3.63
C LEU A 46 10.08 7.13 -3.25
N VAL A 47 10.61 6.72 -2.09
CA VAL A 47 11.96 7.08 -1.64
C VAL A 47 13.01 6.49 -2.57
N ALA A 48 12.86 5.24 -2.99
CA ALA A 48 13.78 4.59 -3.91
C ALA A 48 13.78 5.27 -5.29
N THR A 49 12.59 5.58 -5.84
CA THR A 49 12.45 6.31 -7.11
C THR A 49 13.07 7.70 -7.03
N ALA A 50 12.87 8.44 -5.92
CA ALA A 50 13.50 9.74 -5.71
C ALA A 50 15.04 9.65 -5.61
N ALA A 51 15.55 8.63 -4.94
CA ALA A 51 16.99 8.38 -4.84
C ALA A 51 17.59 7.98 -6.19
N ALA A 52 16.87 7.22 -7.02
CA ALA A 52 17.28 6.88 -8.37
C ALA A 52 17.32 8.12 -9.27
N LEU A 53 16.31 9.00 -9.20
CA LEU A 53 16.33 10.28 -9.92
C LEU A 53 17.50 11.19 -9.51
N HIS A 54 17.94 11.13 -8.26
CA HIS A 54 19.14 11.85 -7.82
C HIS A 54 20.45 11.30 -8.41
N LYS A 55 20.48 10.02 -8.75
CA LYS A 55 21.62 9.34 -9.38
C LYS A 55 21.53 9.33 -10.91
N PHE A 56 20.37 9.69 -11.44
CA PHE A 56 20.12 9.78 -12.86
C PHE A 56 21.04 10.81 -13.50
N ALA A 57 21.38 10.61 -14.78
CA ALA A 57 22.37 11.42 -15.47
C ALA A 57 22.02 12.93 -15.36
N PRO A 58 23.03 13.81 -15.21
CA PRO A 58 22.84 15.25 -15.24
C PRO A 58 21.98 15.65 -16.44
N ALA A 59 21.13 16.68 -16.30
CA ALA A 59 20.24 17.11 -17.37
C ALA A 59 20.95 17.44 -18.70
N GLU A 60 22.26 17.73 -18.62
CA GLU A 60 23.17 18.00 -19.73
C GLU A 60 23.55 16.75 -20.53
N GLU A 61 23.47 15.56 -19.91
CA GLU A 61 23.76 14.25 -20.53
C GLU A 61 22.49 13.55 -21.05
N LEU A 62 21.31 14.05 -20.68
CA LEU A 62 20.03 13.48 -21.10
C LEU A 62 19.66 13.89 -22.52
N SER A 63 19.21 12.91 -23.31
CA SER A 63 18.63 13.19 -24.62
C SER A 63 17.37 14.04 -24.50
N ARG A 64 17.03 14.77 -25.57
CA ARG A 64 15.81 15.57 -25.63
C ARG A 64 14.56 14.74 -25.34
N GLU A 65 14.52 13.49 -25.78
CA GLU A 65 13.40 12.57 -25.52
C GLU A 65 13.30 12.20 -24.03
N GLN A 66 14.42 11.88 -23.37
CA GLN A 66 14.45 11.62 -21.93
C GLN A 66 14.01 12.85 -21.11
N LEU A 67 14.46 14.05 -21.48
CA LEU A 67 14.03 15.30 -20.83
C LEU A 67 12.53 15.56 -20.99
N HIS A 68 11.96 15.24 -22.16
CA HIS A 68 10.51 15.31 -22.38
C HIS A 68 9.75 14.31 -21.51
N ARG A 69 10.18 13.04 -21.46
CA ARG A 69 9.57 12.01 -20.59
C ARG A 69 9.60 12.41 -19.12
N VAL A 70 10.74 12.88 -18.61
CA VAL A 70 10.87 13.37 -17.22
C VAL A 70 9.90 14.53 -16.94
N ARG A 71 9.75 15.46 -17.88
CA ARG A 71 8.81 16.58 -17.77
C ARG A 71 7.36 16.12 -17.73
N ASP A 72 6.99 15.15 -18.56
CA ASP A 72 5.63 14.59 -18.59
C ASP A 72 5.31 13.88 -17.28
N PHE A 73 6.24 13.07 -16.76
CA PHE A 73 6.10 12.45 -15.44
C PHE A 73 5.99 13.47 -14.31
N ALA A 74 6.76 14.57 -14.35
CA ALA A 74 6.64 15.65 -13.38
C ALA A 74 5.25 16.32 -13.40
N ILE A 75 4.67 16.50 -14.59
CA ILE A 75 3.30 17.03 -14.76
C ILE A 75 2.27 16.04 -14.18
N MET A 76 2.38 14.75 -14.49
CA MET A 76 1.51 13.70 -13.96
C MET A 76 1.56 13.65 -12.43
N VAL A 77 2.76 13.71 -11.86
CA VAL A 77 3.00 13.78 -10.41
C VAL A 77 2.35 15.02 -9.80
N ARG A 78 2.48 16.19 -10.44
CA ARG A 78 1.93 17.46 -9.92
C ARG A 78 0.41 17.52 -9.99
N GLN A 79 -0.20 16.93 -11.01
CA GLN A 79 -1.65 16.98 -11.24
C GLN A 79 -2.42 15.91 -10.44
N ARG A 80 -1.74 14.98 -9.76
CA ARG A 80 -2.40 13.94 -8.97
C ARG A 80 -3.20 14.55 -7.81
N ARG A 81 -4.53 14.46 -7.90
CA ARG A 81 -5.42 14.77 -6.78
C ARG A 81 -5.77 13.49 -6.04
N LEU A 82 -5.19 13.30 -4.86
CA LEU A 82 -5.57 12.23 -3.93
C LEU A 82 -6.83 12.68 -3.17
N ARG A 83 -7.89 11.86 -3.17
CA ARG A 83 -9.16 12.13 -2.48
C ARG A 83 -9.39 11.06 -1.41
N PRO A 84 -9.04 11.33 -0.13
CA PRO A 84 -9.06 10.34 0.95
C PRO A 84 -10.42 9.65 1.16
N GLU A 85 -11.52 10.34 0.81
CA GLU A 85 -12.87 9.90 1.15
C GLU A 85 -13.62 9.16 0.03
N LYS A 86 -13.32 9.44 -1.25
CA LYS A 86 -14.07 8.86 -2.38
C LYS A 86 -13.44 7.59 -2.98
N GLY A 87 -12.21 7.24 -2.61
CA GLY A 87 -11.49 6.19 -3.35
C GLY A 87 -10.22 5.67 -2.68
N ARG A 88 -10.22 5.36 -1.38
CA ARG A 88 -9.04 4.85 -0.66
C ARG A 88 -8.28 3.77 -1.43
N ARG A 89 -8.95 2.77 -2.02
CA ARG A 89 -8.29 1.74 -2.85
C ARG A 89 -7.89 2.22 -4.25
N LYS A 90 -8.66 3.11 -4.86
CA LYS A 90 -8.43 3.58 -6.24
C LYS A 90 -7.25 4.55 -6.31
N ASP A 91 -7.13 5.44 -5.33
CA ASP A 91 -6.03 6.40 -5.25
C ASP A 91 -4.71 5.72 -4.86
N LEU A 92 -4.78 4.75 -3.95
CA LEU A 92 -3.67 3.85 -3.63
C LEU A 92 -3.21 3.06 -4.86
N ARG A 93 -4.14 2.48 -5.63
CA ARG A 93 -3.84 1.79 -6.89
C ARG A 93 -3.26 2.71 -7.96
N LYS A 94 -3.68 3.99 -8.03
CA LYS A 94 -3.08 4.97 -8.94
C LYS A 94 -1.63 5.28 -8.59
N ILE A 95 -1.31 5.37 -7.30
CA ILE A 95 0.09 5.56 -6.86
C ILE A 95 0.91 4.32 -7.25
N ASP A 96 0.37 3.12 -7.03
CA ASP A 96 0.97 1.85 -7.45
C ASP A 96 1.30 1.84 -8.95
N SER A 97 0.30 2.18 -9.80
CA SER A 97 0.49 2.25 -11.25
C SER A 97 1.52 3.31 -11.66
N LEU A 98 1.48 4.50 -11.04
CA LEU A 98 2.46 5.54 -11.33
C LEU A 98 3.89 5.12 -10.97
N ILE A 99 4.08 4.35 -9.90
CA ILE A 99 5.40 3.82 -9.54
C ILE A 99 5.87 2.81 -10.59
N SER A 100 5.00 1.88 -10.99
CA SER A 100 5.33 0.91 -12.05
C SER A 100 5.67 1.59 -13.38
N ASP A 101 4.94 2.65 -13.76
CA ASP A 101 5.19 3.39 -15.01
C ASP A 101 6.53 4.15 -14.98
N LEU A 102 7.05 4.48 -13.79
CA LEU A 102 8.33 5.18 -13.61
C LEU A 102 9.54 4.23 -13.62
N GLN A 103 9.37 2.94 -13.35
CA GLN A 103 10.48 1.98 -13.29
C GLN A 103 11.25 1.85 -14.62
N PRO A 104 10.60 1.70 -15.79
CA PRO A 104 11.30 1.59 -17.07
C PRO A 104 12.19 2.79 -17.40
N LEU A 105 11.85 4.00 -16.92
CA LEU A 105 12.67 5.20 -17.12
C LEU A 105 13.98 5.15 -16.33
N LEU A 106 14.04 4.36 -15.26
CA LEU A 106 15.20 4.21 -14.39
C LEU A 106 16.02 2.95 -14.71
N ASP A 107 15.42 1.98 -15.41
CA ASP A 107 16.07 0.73 -15.82
C ASP A 107 16.79 0.85 -17.18
N GLU A 108 16.59 1.93 -17.95
CA GLU A 108 17.25 2.16 -19.24
C GLU A 108 18.73 2.57 -19.15
N ASP A 109 19.29 2.76 -17.95
CA ASP A 109 20.74 2.98 -17.73
C ASP A 109 21.55 1.67 -17.64
N GLY A 110 21.15 0.66 -18.42
CA GLY A 110 21.69 -0.70 -18.42
C GLY A 110 22.18 -1.18 -19.78
N ASN A 111 22.92 -0.36 -20.54
CA ASN A 111 23.84 -0.84 -21.58
C ASN A 111 25.01 0.14 -21.81
#